data_AF-A0A1E4ZLF3-F1
#
_entry.id   AF-A0A1E4ZLF3-F1
#
_cell.length_a   1.000
_cell.length_b   1.000
_cell.length_c   1.000
_cell.angle_alpha   90.00
_cell.angle_beta   90.00
_cell.angle_gamma   90.00
#
_symmetry.space_group_name_H-M   'P 1'
#
loop_
_entity.id
_entity.type
_entity.pdbx_description
1 polymer ?
#
loop_
_entity_poly.entity_id
_entity_poly.type
_entity_poly.pdbx_seq_one_letter_code
_entity_poly.pdbx_strand_id
1 'polypeptide(L)'
;MQKVKHQPVGDFSIADMFVGILDEHVSPQQEMSLKCSGCDLTYDEFSIQGRFGCSKCYNAFQVHLPALLKNIQRTFLHVGKTQMSRPKSTDALRDELKKELAMAIKKENYERAAQLRDKLRGMVD
;
A
#
# COMPACT_ATOMS: atom_id res chain seq x y z
N MET A 1 21.94 10.83 -31.29
CA MET A 1 21.14 10.53 -30.08
C MET A 1 21.24 11.76 -29.18
N GLN A 2 20.18 12.57 -29.17
CA GLN A 2 20.17 13.85 -28.46
C GLN A 2 20.18 13.60 -26.96
N LYS A 3 21.16 14.16 -26.25
CA LYS A 3 21.19 14.17 -24.79
C LYS A 3 19.99 14.98 -24.32
N VAL A 4 19.02 14.32 -23.69
CA VAL A 4 17.92 15.00 -23.03
C VAL A 4 18.53 15.75 -21.85
N LYS A 5 18.69 17.07 -22.00
CA LYS A 5 19.05 17.96 -20.90
C LYS A 5 17.82 18.02 -19.99
N HIS A 6 17.88 17.30 -18.87
CA HIS A 6 16.85 17.40 -17.84
C HIS A 6 17.01 18.76 -17.15
N GLN A 7 16.04 19.63 -17.37
CA GLN A 7 15.88 20.91 -16.68
C GLN A 7 15.61 20.62 -15.19
N PRO A 8 16.28 21.32 -14.24
CA PRO A 8 15.95 21.18 -12.83
C PRO A 8 14.57 21.80 -12.59
N VAL A 9 13.64 21.00 -12.06
CA VAL A 9 12.31 21.48 -11.67
C VAL A 9 12.16 21.27 -10.17
N GLY A 10 12.24 22.39 -9.44
CA GLY A 10 11.61 22.66 -8.14
C GLY A 10 11.90 21.72 -6.98
N ASP A 11 12.62 22.24 -5.98
CA ASP A 11 13.00 21.59 -4.72
C ASP A 11 11.81 21.10 -3.87
N PHE A 12 11.89 19.86 -3.38
CA PHE A 12 11.16 19.39 -2.19
C PHE A 12 12.00 19.76 -0.95
N SER A 13 11.50 20.68 -0.13
CA SER A 13 12.00 21.08 1.20
C SER A 13 10.77 21.38 2.05
N ILE A 14 10.66 20.98 3.30
CA ILE A 14 11.36 21.41 4.51
C ILE A 14 11.25 20.27 5.43
N ALA A 15 12.38 19.75 5.94
CA ALA A 15 12.24 18.78 7.00
C ALA A 15 11.18 17.75 6.54
N ASP A 16 11.30 17.30 5.27
CA ASP A 16 10.16 17.28 4.32
C ASP A 16 9.26 16.04 4.41
N MET A 17 9.47 15.27 5.45
CA MET A 17 8.50 15.18 6.53
C MET A 17 9.19 14.38 7.64
N PHE A 18 10.05 15.10 8.37
CA PHE A 18 10.90 14.75 9.51
C PHE A 18 11.41 13.32 9.48
N VAL A 19 12.71 13.15 9.16
CA VAL A 19 13.57 12.01 9.57
C VAL A 19 12.79 11.13 10.54
N GLY A 20 12.10 10.08 10.06
CA GLY A 20 10.99 9.46 10.77
C GLY A 20 11.33 9.33 12.26
N ILE A 21 10.75 10.22 13.07
CA ILE A 21 11.27 10.72 14.36
C ILE A 21 12.13 9.68 15.10
N LEU A 22 13.46 9.83 15.03
CA LEU A 22 14.47 8.99 15.70
C LEU A 22 14.30 7.47 15.47
N ASP A 23 14.51 7.00 14.24
CA ASP A 23 14.69 5.57 14.02
C ASP A 23 16.08 5.15 14.56
N GLU A 24 16.06 4.57 15.76
CA GLU A 24 17.21 3.95 16.41
C GLU A 24 17.49 2.60 15.71
N HIS A 25 18.70 2.47 15.18
CA HIS A 25 19.33 1.24 14.65
C HIS A 25 19.07 0.87 13.18
N VAL A 26 19.71 1.61 12.25
CA VAL A 26 20.19 1.01 11.00
C VAL A 26 21.71 1.26 10.89
N SER A 27 22.47 0.17 10.89
CA SER A 27 23.93 0.16 10.85
C SER A 27 24.43 0.63 9.47
N PRO A 28 25.34 1.61 9.38
CA PRO A 28 25.77 2.20 8.11
C PRO A 28 26.92 1.39 7.52
N GLN A 29 26.70 0.13 7.15
CA GLN A 29 27.77 -0.75 6.70
C GLN A 29 27.30 -1.62 5.53
N GLN A 30 27.04 -0.99 4.37
CA GLN A 30 27.25 -1.51 3.00
C GLN A 30 26.53 -0.65 1.92
N GLU A 31 26.71 0.67 1.91
CA GLU A 31 26.16 1.54 0.85
C GLU A 31 27.25 2.18 -0.02
N MET A 32 28.33 1.46 -0.28
CA MET A 32 29.33 1.93 -1.24
C MET A 32 28.86 1.60 -2.67
N SER A 33 28.17 2.56 -3.27
CA SER A 33 27.94 2.72 -4.71
C SER A 33 26.91 1.81 -5.40
N LEU A 34 25.70 1.69 -4.83
CA LEU A 34 24.55 1.24 -5.62
C LEU A 34 24.30 2.23 -6.77
N LYS A 35 24.62 1.79 -7.99
CA LYS A 35 24.49 2.57 -9.23
C LYS A 35 23.67 1.80 -10.26
N CYS A 36 22.80 2.51 -10.96
CA CYS A 36 22.06 1.93 -12.07
C CYS A 36 22.97 1.74 -13.28
N SER A 37 23.10 0.50 -13.76
CA SER A 37 23.91 0.18 -14.95
C SER A 37 23.37 0.71 -16.30
N GLY A 38 22.23 1.42 -16.28
CA GLY A 38 21.57 1.95 -17.48
C GLY A 38 21.70 3.47 -17.66
N CYS A 39 21.82 4.22 -16.58
CA CYS A 39 21.91 5.69 -16.60
C CYS A 39 22.86 6.25 -15.55
N ASP A 40 23.65 5.38 -14.90
CA ASP A 40 24.65 5.69 -13.87
C ASP A 40 24.15 6.43 -12.62
N LEU A 41 22.82 6.60 -12.49
CA LEU A 41 22.18 7.20 -11.33
C LEU A 41 22.57 6.42 -10.07
N THR A 42 23.06 7.13 -9.06
CA THR A 42 23.37 6.55 -7.75
C THR A 42 22.13 6.48 -6.87
N TYR A 43 22.17 5.61 -5.86
CA TYR A 43 21.12 5.56 -4.85
C TYR A 43 20.99 6.88 -4.08
N ASP A 44 22.10 7.55 -3.74
CA ASP A 44 22.09 8.83 -3.04
C ASP A 44 21.36 9.92 -3.83
N GLU A 45 21.68 10.04 -5.13
CA GLU A 45 20.99 10.97 -6.04
C GLU A 45 19.51 10.61 -6.19
N PHE A 46 19.19 9.32 -6.29
CA PHE A 46 17.81 8.83 -6.37
C PHE A 46 17.02 9.15 -5.09
N SER A 47 17.60 8.97 -3.91
CA SER A 47 16.95 9.24 -2.63
C SER A 47 16.61 10.73 -2.45
N ILE A 48 17.40 11.63 -3.04
CA ILE A 48 17.16 13.08 -3.00
C ILE A 48 16.13 13.48 -4.06
N GLN A 49 16.23 12.95 -5.28
CA GLN A 49 15.36 13.36 -6.40
C GLN A 49 14.00 12.64 -6.41
N GLY A 50 13.91 11.45 -5.81
CA GLY A 50 12.69 10.64 -5.73
C GLY A 50 12.18 10.11 -7.07
N ARG A 51 13.00 10.13 -8.14
CA ARG A 51 12.59 9.80 -9.51
C ARG A 51 13.53 8.80 -10.18
N PHE A 52 12.96 7.83 -10.89
CA PHE A 52 13.73 6.90 -11.70
C PHE A 52 14.28 7.58 -12.97
N GLY A 53 15.56 7.36 -13.27
CA GLY A 53 16.20 7.89 -14.48
C GLY A 53 15.99 7.05 -15.74
N CYS A 54 15.84 5.73 -15.59
CA CYS A 54 15.54 4.81 -16.70
C CYS A 54 14.76 3.57 -16.20
N SER A 55 14.36 2.68 -17.11
CA SER A 55 13.61 1.46 -16.78
C SER A 55 14.39 0.48 -15.89
N LYS A 56 15.73 0.50 -15.95
CA LYS A 56 16.59 -0.37 -15.13
C LYS A 56 16.77 0.13 -13.69
N CYS A 57 16.42 1.39 -13.40
CA CYS A 57 16.56 1.95 -12.05
C CYS A 57 15.66 1.24 -11.03
N TYR A 58 14.49 0.76 -11.44
CA TYR A 58 13.60 0.02 -10.55
C TYR A 58 14.31 -1.22 -9.98
N ASN A 59 14.90 -2.04 -10.85
CA ASN A 59 15.60 -3.25 -10.45
C ASN A 59 16.88 -2.95 -9.64
N ALA A 60 17.58 -1.86 -9.98
CA ALA A 60 18.81 -1.47 -9.29
C ALA A 60 18.55 -1.07 -7.83
N PHE A 61 17.39 -0.48 -7.53
CA PHE A 61 17.08 0.05 -6.19
C PHE A 61 15.97 -0.72 -5.48
N GLN A 62 15.42 -1.78 -6.06
CA GLN A 62 14.21 -2.50 -5.58
C GLN A 62 14.28 -2.92 -4.11
N VAL A 63 15.47 -3.22 -3.60
CA VAL A 63 15.70 -3.65 -2.21
C VAL A 63 15.42 -2.51 -1.23
N HIS A 64 15.67 -1.26 -1.64
CA HIS A 64 15.55 -0.06 -0.81
C HIS A 64 14.23 0.71 -1.05
N LEU A 65 13.53 0.42 -2.17
CA LEU A 65 12.23 1.00 -2.51
C LEU A 65 11.19 0.90 -1.37
N PRO A 66 11.04 -0.21 -0.64
CA PRO A 66 10.05 -0.30 0.44
C PRO A 66 10.27 0.73 1.54
N ALA A 67 11.51 0.99 1.94
CA ALA A 67 11.82 1.99 2.98
C ALA A 67 11.43 3.40 2.52
N LEU A 68 11.75 3.74 1.26
CA LEU A 68 11.43 5.04 0.67
C LEU A 68 9.91 5.22 0.48
N LEU A 69 9.26 4.22 -0.09
CA LEU A 69 7.83 4.29 -0.41
C LEU A 69 6.95 4.30 0.83
N LYS A 70 7.39 3.72 1.96
CA LYS A 70 6.63 3.74 3.23
C LYS A 70 6.25 5.17 3.67
N ASN A 71 7.07 6.16 3.34
CA ASN A 71 6.82 7.57 3.67
C ASN A 71 5.86 8.25 2.69
N ILE A 72 5.70 7.71 1.48
CA ILE A 72 4.88 8.27 0.41
C ILE A 72 3.49 7.61 0.37
N GLN A 73 3.42 6.29 0.55
CA GLN A 73 2.18 5.51 0.49
C GLN A 73 1.86 4.86 1.83
N ARG A 74 0.62 5.02 2.29
CA ARG A 74 0.13 4.49 3.58
C ARG A 74 0.15 2.96 3.65
N THR A 75 0.01 2.28 2.51
CA THR A 75 -0.03 0.81 2.41
C THR A 75 0.50 0.38 1.05
N PHE A 76 1.27 -0.72 1.00
CA PHE A 76 1.74 -1.33 -0.26
C PHE A 76 0.65 -2.10 -1.01
N LEU A 77 -0.49 -2.36 -0.36
CA LEU A 77 -1.60 -3.13 -0.88
C LEU A 77 -2.88 -2.30 -0.81
N HIS A 78 -3.52 -2.07 -1.95
CA HIS A 78 -4.85 -1.50 -2.00
C HIS A 78 -5.88 -2.58 -1.70
N VAL A 79 -6.47 -2.55 -0.50
CA VAL A 79 -7.54 -3.50 -0.08
C VAL A 79 -8.96 -3.05 -0.49
N GLY A 80 -9.07 -2.04 -1.35
CA GLY A 80 -10.35 -1.45 -1.76
C GLY A 80 -10.99 -0.59 -0.67
N LYS A 81 -12.26 -0.18 -0.89
CA LYS A 81 -13.06 0.61 0.06
C LYS A 81 -13.61 -0.27 1.18
N THR A 82 -12.72 -0.86 1.97
CA THR A 82 -13.09 -1.50 3.23
C THR A 82 -12.92 -0.48 4.36
N GLN A 83 -14.00 -0.22 5.11
CA GLN A 83 -13.93 0.61 6.30
C GLN A 83 -12.94 -0.07 7.27
N MET A 84 -11.79 0.56 7.50
CA MET A 84 -10.65 0.05 8.29
C MET A 84 -10.96 -0.24 9.77
N SER A 85 -12.23 -0.20 10.18
CA SER A 85 -12.66 -0.48 11.54
C SER A 85 -14.11 -0.98 11.53
N ARG A 86 -14.32 -2.20 11.06
CA ARG A 86 -15.57 -2.90 11.34
C ARG A 86 -15.41 -3.62 12.67
N PRO A 87 -16.21 -3.33 13.71
CA PRO A 87 -16.04 -3.98 15.01
C PRO A 87 -16.28 -5.49 14.85
N LYS A 88 -15.39 -6.30 15.44
CA LYS A 88 -15.44 -7.79 15.38
C LYS A 88 -16.80 -8.38 15.77
N SER A 89 -17.59 -7.67 16.59
CA SER A 89 -18.95 -8.05 16.96
C SER A 89 -19.91 -8.14 15.76
N THR A 90 -19.68 -7.36 14.72
CA THR A 90 -20.51 -7.39 13.50
C THR A 90 -20.23 -8.61 12.64
N ASP A 91 -19.03 -9.20 12.73
CA ASP A 91 -18.67 -10.40 11.96
C ASP A 91 -19.33 -11.65 12.55
N ALA A 92 -19.35 -11.78 13.88
CA ALA A 92 -20.01 -12.89 14.56
C ALA A 92 -21.52 -12.93 14.25
N LEU A 93 -22.19 -11.77 14.34
CA LEU A 93 -23.61 -11.64 14.00
C LEU A 93 -23.86 -11.96 12.52
N ARG A 94 -22.99 -11.48 11.63
CA ARG A 94 -23.10 -11.77 10.19
C ARG A 94 -23.00 -13.27 9.91
N ASP A 95 -22.07 -13.96 10.58
CA ASP A 95 -21.89 -15.40 10.38
C ASP A 95 -23.05 -16.22 10.93
N GLU A 96 -23.69 -15.76 12.01
CA GLU A 96 -24.94 -16.34 12.51
C GLU A 96 -26.09 -16.17 11.50
N LEU A 97 -26.26 -14.98 10.94
CA LEU A 97 -27.25 -14.71 9.87
C LEU A 97 -27.01 -15.58 8.62
N LYS A 98 -25.76 -15.84 8.24
CA LYS A 98 -25.44 -16.76 7.13
C LYS A 98 -25.83 -18.19 7.44
N LYS A 99 -25.61 -18.67 8.67
CA LYS A 99 -26.02 -20.01 9.11
C LYS A 99 -27.54 -20.15 9.11
N GLU A 100 -28.25 -19.15 9.62
CA GLU A 100 -29.71 -19.11 9.57
C GLU A 100 -30.23 -19.12 8.13
N LEU A 101 -29.61 -18.36 7.23
CA LEU A 101 -29.98 -18.31 5.81
C LEU A 101 -29.84 -19.71 5.17
N ALA A 102 -28.71 -20.37 5.40
CA ALA A 102 -28.47 -21.72 4.88
C ALA A 102 -29.50 -22.73 5.43
N MET A 103 -29.86 -22.62 6.72
CA MET A 103 -30.91 -23.45 7.31
C MET A 103 -32.30 -23.16 6.74
N ALA A 104 -32.64 -21.90 6.50
CA ALA A 104 -33.91 -21.51 5.90
C ALA A 104 -34.05 -22.06 4.47
N ILE A 105 -32.97 -22.00 3.66
CA ILE A 105 -32.93 -22.59 2.32
C ILE A 105 -33.09 -24.11 2.40
N LYS A 106 -32.37 -24.79 3.31
CA LYS A 106 -32.47 -26.25 3.48
C LYS A 106 -33.87 -26.71 3.91
N LYS A 107 -34.61 -25.87 4.63
CA LYS A 107 -36.00 -26.10 5.05
C LYS A 107 -37.02 -25.59 4.03
N GLU A 108 -36.57 -25.13 2.85
CA GLU A 108 -37.41 -24.56 1.80
C GLU A 108 -38.27 -23.37 2.25
N ASN A 109 -37.86 -22.68 3.32
CA ASN A 109 -38.53 -21.49 3.81
C ASN A 109 -37.96 -20.25 3.10
N TYR A 110 -38.39 -20.05 1.87
CA TYR A 110 -37.86 -19.00 0.99
C TYR A 110 -38.21 -17.58 1.45
N GLU A 111 -39.35 -17.40 2.13
CA GLU A 111 -39.72 -16.10 2.69
C GLU A 111 -38.75 -15.67 3.80
N ARG A 112 -38.47 -16.59 4.74
CA ARG A 112 -37.44 -16.39 5.77
C ARG A 112 -36.06 -16.14 5.15
N ALA A 113 -35.71 -16.90 4.12
CA ALA A 113 -34.43 -16.75 3.43
C ALA A 113 -34.29 -15.36 2.78
N ALA A 114 -35.35 -14.84 2.15
CA ALA A 114 -35.36 -13.50 1.58
C ALA A 114 -35.14 -12.42 2.66
N GLN A 115 -35.86 -12.51 3.79
CA GLN A 115 -35.69 -11.58 4.91
C GLN A 115 -34.26 -11.58 5.47
N LEU A 116 -33.65 -12.77 5.63
CA LEU A 116 -32.28 -12.92 6.13
C LEU A 116 -31.24 -12.36 5.14
N ARG A 117 -31.45 -12.57 3.84
CA ARG A 117 -30.61 -12.01 2.77
C ARG A 117 -30.65 -10.49 2.79
N ASP A 118 -31.83 -9.89 2.94
CA ASP A 118 -31.97 -8.44 2.93
C ASP A 118 -31.35 -7.81 4.19
N LYS A 119 -31.46 -8.47 5.35
CA LYS A 119 -30.72 -8.10 6.58
C LYS A 119 -29.21 -8.16 6.38
N LEU A 120 -28.69 -9.21 5.73
CA LEU A 120 -27.27 -9.35 5.43
C LEU A 120 -26.78 -8.24 4.47
N ARG A 121 -27.60 -7.83 3.51
CA ARG A 121 -27.26 -6.73 2.58
C ARG A 121 -27.19 -5.39 3.30
N GLY A 122 -28.18 -5.06 4.14
CA GLY A 122 -28.19 -3.82 4.91
C GLY A 122 -27.07 -3.69 5.95
N MET A 123 -26.35 -4.78 6.25
CA MET A 123 -25.15 -4.73 7.07
C MET A 123 -23.90 -4.35 6.26
N VAL A 124 -23.83 -4.59 4.95
CA VAL A 124 -22.58 -4.44 4.18
C VAL A 124 -22.29 -2.99 3.75
N ASP A 125 -23.33 -2.15 3.67
CA ASP A 125 -23.23 -0.71 3.38
C ASP A 125 -22.73 0.10 4.58
#